data_AF-A0A4R1JRE0-F1
#
_entry.id   AF-A0A4R1JRE0-F1
#
_cell.length_a   1.000
_cell.length_b   1.000
_cell.length_c   1.000
_cell.angle_alpha   90.00
_cell.angle_beta   90.00
_cell.angle_gamma   90.00
#
_symmetry.space_group_name_H-M   'P 1'
#
loop_
_entity.id
_entity.type
_entity.pdbx_description
1 polymer ?
#
loop_
_entity_poly.entity_id
_entity_poly.type
_entity_poly.pdbx_seq_one_letter_code
_entity_poly.pdbx_strand_id
1 'polypeptide(L)'
;MKNRFLSPFLAFVLVFFYSCNNEVEIPKLACTQPDLTVNQTVQKVKDLSGSVPKQYSYNDIIEAYVVSSDEEGNFFKTISFQTLATDKTPAIGFSIPVDVSNSYIDFRIGNKVYIKLKNQFTDLYFEGLRIGSLYVSNAGDPTIGRVSQNDYKNVLNASCTIIDESELVQSVSIEEALNESKLNTLIELTNVQFTEAAIGRHYFEESNNVGGSTNWNLRDKTGNQIIFRTSGYASFADHFVPEGSGKVRGILTKFGSDYQLMIRSEKDVEMNGKRNIPFFDEDFQSVKNNVNFALPGWSNIVQKASKLWKSMLYAGNGYAEFNTTSTTAAENVAWLVTPKINLGDYKNVVFSFRSAQHDLKVDSPLNSLEVYVSTDFNGSSITKANWTKLEANFASLSTPSRQFISSGGIDLSSYSGNIHIAFKYIGSGKDKTLNGAFMVDDVRIFGEK
;
A
#
# COMPACT_ATOMS: atom_id res chain seq x y z
N MET A 1 91.36 50.10 -20.04
CA MET A 1 90.42 48.96 -20.13
C MET A 1 89.04 49.43 -19.70
N LYS A 2 88.00 49.10 -20.49
CA LYS A 2 86.55 49.08 -20.17
C LYS A 2 85.87 50.45 -19.97
N ASN A 3 85.09 50.90 -20.95
CA ASN A 3 83.61 50.77 -21.12
C ASN A 3 82.84 51.74 -20.20
N ARG A 4 82.30 52.87 -20.69
CA ARG A 4 81.07 53.10 -21.50
C ARG A 4 79.74 52.99 -20.71
N PHE A 5 78.99 54.11 -20.74
CA PHE A 5 77.52 54.29 -20.69
C PHE A 5 76.82 54.14 -19.32
N LEU A 6 75.70 54.82 -18.98
CA LEU A 6 74.99 56.03 -19.43
C LEU A 6 73.90 56.30 -18.35
N SER A 7 73.62 57.57 -18.05
CA SER A 7 72.41 58.09 -17.36
C SER A 7 71.24 58.19 -18.37
N PRO A 8 69.96 58.55 -18.05
CA PRO A 8 69.24 58.72 -16.78
C PRO A 8 67.88 57.96 -16.72
N PHE A 9 67.27 58.03 -15.54
CA PHE A 9 65.87 57.75 -15.21
C PHE A 9 64.88 58.44 -16.18
N LEU A 10 64.05 57.67 -16.90
CA LEU A 10 62.98 58.19 -17.76
C LEU A 10 61.64 57.52 -17.42
N ALA A 11 60.63 58.36 -17.22
CA ALA A 11 59.24 58.03 -17.03
C ALA A 11 58.57 57.45 -18.29
N PHE A 12 57.39 56.85 -18.07
CA PHE A 12 56.34 56.52 -19.04
C PHE A 12 56.44 55.20 -19.81
N VAL A 13 55.75 54.15 -19.32
CA VAL A 13 55.09 53.15 -20.17
C VAL A 13 53.75 52.77 -19.52
N LEU A 14 52.67 53.36 -20.03
CA LEU A 14 51.31 52.84 -19.88
C LEU A 14 51.25 51.48 -20.59
N VAL A 15 51.16 50.39 -19.82
CA VAL A 15 50.86 49.06 -20.35
C VAL A 15 49.33 48.95 -20.47
N PHE A 16 48.87 48.93 -21.71
CA PHE A 16 47.55 48.45 -22.11
C PHE A 16 47.42 46.97 -21.71
N PHE A 17 46.85 46.70 -20.53
CA PHE A 17 46.23 45.40 -20.28
C PHE A 17 44.85 45.41 -20.94
N TYR A 18 44.83 44.93 -22.18
CA TYR A 18 43.63 44.48 -22.85
C TYR A 18 42.89 43.51 -21.92
N SER A 19 41.74 43.96 -21.43
CA SER A 19 40.71 43.14 -20.80
C SER A 19 40.23 42.11 -21.83
N CYS A 20 40.77 40.89 -21.78
CA CYS A 20 40.08 39.72 -22.31
C CYS A 20 38.93 39.37 -21.36
N ASN A 21 37.83 40.11 -21.45
CA ASN A 21 36.56 39.70 -20.85
C ASN A 21 35.82 38.81 -21.85
N ASN A 22 36.38 37.64 -22.16
CA ASN A 22 35.58 36.56 -22.70
C ASN A 22 34.97 35.88 -21.49
N GLU A 23 33.86 36.43 -20.99
CA GLU A 23 32.92 35.61 -20.24
C GLU A 23 32.66 34.39 -21.11
N VAL A 24 33.10 33.22 -20.65
CA VAL A 24 32.83 31.96 -21.33
C VAL A 24 31.31 31.86 -21.36
N GLU A 25 30.71 32.11 -22.52
CA GLU A 25 29.27 31.93 -22.71
C GLU A 25 28.96 30.50 -22.30
N ILE A 26 28.34 30.35 -21.13
CA ILE A 26 27.87 29.07 -20.63
C ILE A 26 26.90 28.58 -21.71
N PRO A 27 27.14 27.41 -22.34
CA PRO A 27 26.27 26.92 -23.39
C PRO A 27 24.84 26.91 -22.85
N LYS A 28 23.95 27.69 -23.50
CA LYS A 28 22.53 27.62 -23.18
C LYS A 28 22.11 26.19 -23.49
N LEU A 29 21.77 25.42 -22.45
CA LEU A 29 21.21 24.08 -22.59
C LEU A 29 19.85 24.23 -23.29
N ALA A 30 19.87 24.21 -24.62
CA ALA A 30 18.67 24.18 -25.42
C ALA A 30 18.04 22.80 -25.23
N CYS A 31 16.88 22.76 -24.59
CA CYS A 31 16.16 21.53 -24.42
C CYS A 31 15.61 21.07 -25.77
N THR A 32 16.09 19.92 -26.25
CA THR A 32 15.64 19.31 -27.50
C THR A 32 14.46 18.38 -27.20
N GLN A 33 13.24 18.93 -27.12
CA GLN A 33 12.06 18.07 -27.01
C GLN A 33 11.81 17.33 -28.33
N PRO A 34 11.37 16.07 -28.27
CA PRO A 34 10.97 15.32 -29.45
C PRO A 34 9.61 15.84 -29.97
N ASP A 35 9.50 16.03 -31.28
CA ASP A 35 8.26 16.41 -31.96
C ASP A 35 7.38 15.15 -32.16
N LEU A 36 6.62 14.80 -31.12
CA LEU A 36 5.75 13.62 -31.09
C LEU A 36 4.31 14.02 -30.81
N THR A 37 3.40 13.57 -31.67
CA THR A 37 1.96 13.79 -31.50
C THR A 37 1.32 12.63 -30.77
N VAL A 38 0.72 12.92 -29.61
CA VAL A 38 -0.11 11.95 -28.87
C VAL A 38 -1.37 11.65 -29.68
N ASN A 39 -1.63 10.37 -29.93
CA ASN A 39 -2.77 9.91 -30.72
C ASN A 39 -3.57 8.80 -30.02
N GLN A 40 -3.20 8.46 -28.78
CA GLN A 40 -3.85 7.43 -27.98
C GLN A 40 -3.90 7.83 -26.51
N THR A 41 -4.86 7.26 -25.76
CA THR A 41 -4.98 7.46 -24.31
C THR A 41 -4.51 6.24 -23.53
N VAL A 42 -4.01 6.45 -22.31
CA VAL A 42 -3.62 5.35 -21.40
C VAL A 42 -4.81 4.44 -21.07
N GLN A 43 -6.01 5.00 -20.89
CA GLN A 43 -7.24 4.22 -20.67
C GLN A 43 -7.46 3.21 -21.79
N LYS A 44 -7.35 3.64 -23.06
CA LYS A 44 -7.59 2.76 -24.19
C LYS A 44 -6.55 1.64 -24.28
N VAL A 45 -5.29 1.92 -23.93
CA VAL A 45 -4.24 0.90 -23.84
C VAL A 45 -4.57 -0.11 -22.74
N LYS A 46 -5.03 0.36 -21.57
CA LYS A 46 -5.48 -0.49 -20.47
C LYS A 46 -6.64 -1.40 -20.89
N ASP A 47 -7.67 -0.84 -21.53
CA ASP A 47 -8.86 -1.57 -22.00
C ASP A 47 -8.53 -2.64 -23.06
N LEU A 48 -7.46 -2.45 -23.83
CA LEU A 48 -6.99 -3.41 -24.84
C LEU A 48 -6.10 -4.52 -24.28
N SER A 49 -5.68 -4.39 -23.01
CA SER A 49 -4.79 -5.30 -22.30
C SER A 49 -5.57 -6.33 -21.49
N GLY A 50 -4.93 -7.46 -21.20
CA GLY A 50 -5.50 -8.51 -20.34
C GLY A 50 -4.40 -9.13 -19.48
N SER A 51 -4.71 -10.21 -18.77
CA SER A 51 -3.76 -10.90 -17.88
C SER A 51 -2.62 -11.62 -18.60
N VAL A 52 -2.70 -11.78 -19.92
CA VAL A 52 -1.67 -12.40 -20.75
C VAL A 52 -1.00 -11.33 -21.61
N PRO A 53 0.35 -11.31 -21.68
CA PRO A 53 1.08 -10.38 -22.53
C PRO A 53 0.62 -10.38 -23.98
N LYS A 54 0.34 -9.19 -24.49
CA LYS A 54 -0.12 -8.98 -25.85
C LYS A 54 0.71 -7.90 -26.52
N GLN A 55 1.17 -8.18 -27.74
CA GLN A 55 1.89 -7.18 -28.53
C GLN A 55 0.95 -6.05 -28.95
N TYR A 56 1.42 -4.81 -28.80
CA TYR A 56 0.75 -3.62 -29.28
C TYR A 56 1.20 -3.31 -30.72
N SER A 57 0.31 -3.52 -31.69
CA SER A 57 0.65 -3.47 -33.12
C SER A 57 0.53 -2.08 -33.75
N TYR A 58 -0.18 -1.14 -33.11
CA TYR A 58 -0.43 0.18 -33.67
C TYR A 58 0.75 1.14 -33.42
N ASN A 59 0.93 2.10 -34.32
CA ASN A 59 1.94 3.16 -34.17
C ASN A 59 1.42 4.30 -33.30
N ASP A 60 0.97 3.94 -32.11
CA ASP A 60 0.38 4.86 -31.16
C ASP A 60 1.44 5.43 -30.21
N ILE A 61 1.20 6.65 -29.78
CA ILE A 61 1.98 7.38 -28.80
C ILE A 61 1.04 7.86 -27.71
N ILE A 62 1.37 7.52 -26.47
CA ILE A 62 0.73 8.06 -25.26
C ILE A 62 1.69 9.04 -24.57
N GLU A 63 1.15 9.89 -23.71
CA GLU A 63 1.94 10.70 -22.78
C GLU A 63 1.56 10.42 -21.34
N ALA A 64 2.53 10.52 -20.44
CA ALA A 64 2.35 10.40 -19.00
C ALA A 64 3.48 11.11 -18.25
N TYR A 65 3.33 11.24 -16.94
CA TYR A 65 4.30 11.86 -16.05
C TYR A 65 4.96 10.81 -15.17
N VAL A 66 6.27 10.94 -14.99
CA VAL A 66 7.07 10.07 -14.12
C VAL A 66 6.70 10.34 -12.66
N VAL A 67 6.42 9.28 -11.90
CA VAL A 67 6.09 9.39 -10.47
C VAL A 67 7.00 8.59 -9.55
N SER A 68 7.78 7.63 -10.05
CA SER A 68 8.81 6.92 -9.27
C SER A 68 10.20 7.48 -9.51
N SER A 69 11.16 7.14 -8.63
CA SER A 69 12.59 7.41 -8.83
C SER A 69 13.42 6.23 -8.32
N ASP A 70 14.47 5.85 -9.05
CA ASP A 70 15.46 4.86 -8.61
C ASP A 70 16.66 5.48 -7.87
N GLU A 71 16.64 6.79 -7.62
CA GLU A 71 17.73 7.56 -7.01
C GLU A 71 18.17 7.01 -5.63
N GLU A 72 17.20 6.71 -4.77
CA GLU A 72 17.46 6.20 -3.41
C GLU A 72 17.32 4.67 -3.34
N GLY A 73 17.26 3.96 -4.47
CA GLY A 73 17.33 2.50 -4.54
C GLY A 73 16.08 1.71 -4.12
N ASN A 74 14.99 2.37 -3.70
CA ASN A 74 13.74 1.65 -3.37
C ASN A 74 13.00 1.11 -4.60
N PHE A 75 13.16 1.76 -5.76
CA PHE A 75 12.69 1.26 -7.06
C PHE A 75 13.86 0.70 -7.87
N PHE A 76 13.65 -0.45 -8.50
CA PHE A 76 14.70 -1.12 -9.28
C PHE A 76 14.19 -1.54 -10.66
N LYS A 77 14.86 -1.03 -11.71
CA LYS A 77 14.64 -1.46 -13.11
C LYS A 77 13.18 -1.34 -13.58
N THR A 78 12.47 -0.36 -13.04
CA THR A 78 11.09 -0.04 -13.38
C THR A 78 10.84 1.44 -13.17
N ILE A 79 10.01 2.04 -14.02
CA ILE A 79 9.53 3.42 -13.87
C ILE A 79 8.01 3.38 -13.84
N SER A 80 7.41 3.96 -12.81
CA SER A 80 5.97 4.18 -12.71
C SER A 80 5.61 5.54 -13.30
N PHE A 81 4.54 5.54 -14.08
CA PHE A 81 3.99 6.70 -14.77
C PHE A 81 2.51 6.85 -14.44
N GLN A 82 1.98 8.06 -14.48
CA GLN A 82 0.55 8.31 -14.45
C GLN A 82 0.12 9.45 -15.38
N THR A 83 -1.15 9.45 -15.79
CA THR A 83 -1.77 10.62 -16.41
C THR A 83 -2.11 11.67 -15.35
N LEU A 84 -2.33 12.91 -15.79
CA LEU A 84 -2.98 13.91 -14.92
C LEU A 84 -4.43 13.52 -14.65
N ALA A 85 -4.86 13.71 -13.41
CA ALA A 85 -6.27 13.65 -13.07
C ALA A 85 -7.00 14.89 -13.61
N THR A 86 -8.25 14.73 -13.99
CA THR A 86 -9.17 15.83 -14.28
C THR A 86 -10.45 15.64 -13.45
N ASP A 87 -11.33 16.64 -13.42
CA ASP A 87 -12.63 16.54 -12.74
C ASP A 87 -13.47 15.34 -13.17
N LYS A 88 -13.23 14.80 -14.38
CA LYS A 88 -14.01 13.70 -14.96
C LYS A 88 -13.24 12.39 -15.08
N THR A 89 -11.91 12.43 -15.03
CA THR A 89 -11.06 11.26 -15.26
C THR A 89 -10.00 11.17 -14.17
N PRO A 90 -10.03 10.13 -13.32
CA PRO A 90 -8.96 9.92 -12.36
C PRO A 90 -7.63 9.69 -13.09
N ALA A 91 -6.52 9.92 -12.40
CA ALA A 91 -5.20 9.54 -12.90
C ALA A 91 -5.15 8.04 -13.17
N ILE A 92 -4.54 7.65 -14.29
CA ILE A 92 -4.34 6.25 -14.67
C ILE A 92 -2.86 5.94 -14.61
N GLY A 93 -2.48 5.06 -13.70
CA GLY A 93 -1.10 4.62 -13.53
C GLY A 93 -0.74 3.39 -14.36
N PHE A 94 0.53 3.29 -14.73
CA PHE A 94 1.15 2.10 -15.33
C PHE A 94 2.65 2.07 -15.01
N SER A 95 3.30 0.93 -15.25
CA SER A 95 4.75 0.81 -15.10
C SER A 95 5.43 0.29 -16.35
N ILE A 96 6.68 0.69 -16.52
CA ILE A 96 7.55 0.23 -17.61
C ILE A 96 8.83 -0.32 -16.99
N PRO A 97 9.02 -1.65 -16.99
CA PRO A 97 10.30 -2.25 -16.65
C PRO A 97 11.37 -1.84 -17.67
N VAL A 98 12.53 -1.40 -17.19
CA VAL A 98 13.64 -0.91 -18.03
C VAL A 98 14.97 -1.44 -17.53
N ASP A 99 15.86 -1.84 -18.44
CA ASP A 99 17.17 -2.41 -18.07
C ASP A 99 18.26 -1.35 -17.95
N VAL A 100 17.92 -0.22 -17.31
CA VAL A 100 18.84 0.91 -17.08
C VAL A 100 18.97 1.19 -15.60
N SER A 101 20.06 1.84 -15.20
CA SER A 101 20.28 2.29 -13.83
C SER A 101 20.42 3.80 -13.84
N ASN A 102 20.14 4.46 -12.72
CA ASN A 102 20.11 5.92 -12.61
C ASN A 102 19.10 6.53 -13.58
N SER A 103 17.94 5.87 -13.73
CA SER A 103 16.87 6.32 -14.62
C SER A 103 16.36 7.71 -14.25
N TYR A 104 16.46 8.11 -12.97
CA TYR A 104 16.13 9.44 -12.47
C TYR A 104 16.88 10.59 -13.17
N ILE A 105 18.03 10.32 -13.80
CA ILE A 105 18.80 11.33 -14.56
C ILE A 105 18.05 11.72 -15.84
N ASP A 106 17.58 10.71 -16.58
CA ASP A 106 16.86 10.87 -17.86
C ASP A 106 15.35 11.12 -17.63
N PHE A 107 14.79 10.58 -16.55
CA PHE A 107 13.35 10.57 -16.24
C PHE A 107 13.12 11.05 -14.80
N ARG A 108 13.04 12.37 -14.63
CA ARG A 108 12.84 13.01 -13.32
C ARG A 108 11.36 12.96 -12.92
N ILE A 109 11.09 12.96 -11.62
CA ILE A 109 9.72 13.11 -11.10
C ILE A 109 9.05 14.34 -11.72
N GLY A 110 7.79 14.21 -12.13
CA GLY A 110 7.03 15.27 -12.80
C GLY A 110 7.39 15.49 -14.27
N ASN A 111 8.39 14.80 -14.81
CA ASN A 111 8.72 14.93 -16.22
C ASN A 111 7.67 14.22 -17.10
N LYS A 112 7.14 14.95 -18.09
CA LYS A 112 6.30 14.37 -19.13
C LYS A 112 7.16 13.56 -20.09
N VAL A 113 6.76 12.32 -20.35
CA VAL A 113 7.40 11.39 -21.27
C VAL A 113 6.39 10.93 -22.32
N TYR A 114 6.81 10.92 -23.58
CA TYR A 114 6.09 10.27 -24.67
C TYR A 114 6.53 8.81 -24.79
N ILE A 115 5.56 7.90 -24.83
CA ILE A 115 5.80 6.45 -24.90
C ILE A 115 5.31 5.94 -26.24
N LYS A 116 6.24 5.43 -27.07
CA LYS A 116 5.91 4.78 -28.34
C LYS A 116 5.51 3.33 -28.08
N LEU A 117 4.30 2.95 -28.48
CA LEU A 117 3.73 1.65 -28.14
C LEU A 117 4.03 0.55 -29.16
N LYS A 118 4.35 0.93 -30.40
CA LYS A 118 4.59 -0.06 -31.47
C LYS A 118 5.66 -1.06 -31.07
N ASN A 119 5.32 -2.35 -31.20
CA ASN A 119 6.16 -3.50 -30.85
C ASN A 119 6.46 -3.68 -29.36
N GLN A 120 5.92 -2.85 -28.47
CA GLN A 120 5.88 -3.15 -27.05
C GLN A 120 4.77 -4.16 -26.77
N PHE A 121 4.85 -4.79 -25.61
CA PHE A 121 3.85 -5.71 -25.08
C PHE A 121 3.18 -5.07 -23.88
N THR A 122 1.89 -5.36 -23.70
CA THR A 122 1.11 -4.91 -22.55
C THR A 122 0.45 -6.08 -21.84
N ASP A 123 0.32 -5.97 -20.53
CA ASP A 123 -0.50 -6.86 -19.71
C ASP A 123 -1.09 -6.14 -18.49
N LEU A 124 -1.99 -6.83 -17.80
CA LEU A 124 -2.51 -6.47 -16.49
C LEU A 124 -1.92 -7.44 -15.47
N TYR A 125 -0.77 -7.08 -14.90
CA TYR A 125 -0.11 -7.89 -13.88
C TYR A 125 -0.61 -7.50 -12.50
N PHE A 126 -1.36 -8.41 -11.87
CA PHE A 126 -2.14 -8.10 -10.65
C PHE A 126 -2.99 -6.83 -10.82
N GLU A 127 -3.67 -6.71 -11.97
CA GLU A 127 -4.51 -5.57 -12.38
C GLU A 127 -3.77 -4.24 -12.67
N GLY A 128 -2.45 -4.21 -12.45
CA GLY A 128 -1.59 -3.09 -12.84
C GLY A 128 -1.20 -3.18 -14.31
N LEU A 129 -1.42 -2.10 -15.08
CA LEU A 129 -0.96 -2.02 -16.47
C LEU A 129 0.57 -1.99 -16.51
N ARG A 130 1.18 -2.90 -17.25
CA ARG A 130 2.60 -2.85 -17.61
C ARG A 130 2.77 -2.71 -19.11
N ILE A 131 3.82 -1.99 -19.50
CA ILE A 131 4.24 -1.85 -20.90
C ILE A 131 5.72 -2.16 -20.96
N GLY A 132 6.15 -3.03 -21.87
CA GLY A 132 7.57 -3.37 -21.99
C GLY A 132 7.86 -4.35 -23.11
N SER A 133 8.98 -5.07 -22.99
CA SER A 133 9.36 -6.09 -23.97
C SER A 133 8.75 -7.45 -23.63
N LEU A 134 8.58 -8.33 -24.61
CA LEU A 134 8.21 -9.72 -24.31
C LEU A 134 9.39 -10.41 -23.62
N TYR A 135 9.11 -11.11 -22.53
CA TYR A 135 10.05 -11.99 -21.86
C TYR A 135 9.39 -13.34 -21.60
N VAL A 136 10.17 -14.41 -21.71
CA VAL A 136 9.72 -15.75 -21.36
C VAL A 136 10.38 -16.10 -20.04
N SER A 137 9.56 -16.32 -19.02
CA SER A 137 10.05 -16.70 -17.69
C SER A 137 10.78 -18.05 -17.74
N ASN A 138 11.53 -18.37 -16.68
CA ASN A 138 12.20 -19.66 -16.55
C ASN A 138 11.24 -20.86 -16.60
N ALA A 139 9.95 -20.64 -16.30
CA ALA A 139 8.90 -21.65 -16.39
C ALA A 139 8.33 -21.83 -17.81
N GLY A 140 8.77 -21.01 -18.78
CA GLY A 140 8.26 -21.01 -20.16
C GLY A 140 7.06 -20.09 -20.38
N ASP A 141 6.55 -19.42 -19.33
CA ASP A 141 5.40 -18.53 -19.44
C ASP A 141 5.80 -17.15 -20.00
N PRO A 142 5.08 -16.62 -21.01
CA PRO A 142 5.30 -15.25 -21.48
C PRO A 142 4.88 -14.24 -20.40
N THR A 143 5.68 -13.20 -20.21
CA THR A 143 5.43 -12.07 -19.31
C THR A 143 6.01 -10.77 -19.90
N ILE A 144 5.73 -9.63 -19.28
CA ILE A 144 6.37 -8.36 -19.63
C ILE A 144 7.74 -8.29 -18.96
N GLY A 145 8.77 -8.18 -19.78
CA GLY A 145 10.16 -7.95 -19.40
C GLY A 145 10.62 -6.51 -19.62
N ARG A 146 11.87 -6.28 -19.26
CA ARG A 146 12.51 -4.97 -19.34
C ARG A 146 12.76 -4.54 -20.78
N VAL A 147 12.47 -3.28 -21.08
CA VAL A 147 12.98 -2.63 -22.29
C VAL A 147 14.51 -2.52 -22.16
N SER A 148 15.24 -2.96 -23.18
CA SER A 148 16.71 -3.06 -23.15
C SER A 148 17.37 -1.69 -22.96
N GLN A 149 18.59 -1.65 -22.41
CA GLN A 149 19.40 -0.44 -22.31
C GLN A 149 19.67 0.22 -23.68
N ASN A 150 19.65 -0.54 -24.77
CA ASN A 150 19.87 0.00 -26.12
C ASN A 150 18.59 0.58 -26.73
N ASP A 151 17.42 0.14 -26.27
CA ASP A 151 16.13 0.47 -26.88
C ASP A 151 15.27 1.42 -26.05
N TYR A 152 15.52 1.57 -24.74
CA TYR A 152 14.62 2.35 -23.87
C TYR A 152 14.41 3.79 -24.34
N LYS A 153 15.43 4.46 -24.91
CA LYS A 153 15.31 5.82 -25.48
C LYS A 153 14.55 5.87 -26.81
N ASN A 154 14.41 4.74 -27.52
CA ASN A 154 13.52 4.65 -28.67
C ASN A 154 12.04 4.59 -28.23
N VAL A 155 11.79 3.99 -27.07
CA VAL A 155 10.44 3.79 -26.49
C VAL A 155 10.00 5.00 -25.65
N LEU A 156 10.84 5.41 -24.71
CA LEU A 156 10.62 6.46 -23.73
C LEU A 156 11.33 7.74 -24.16
N ASN A 157 10.56 8.75 -24.51
CA ASN A 157 11.05 10.00 -25.08
C ASN A 157 10.68 11.13 -24.12
N ALA A 158 11.61 11.49 -23.23
CA ALA A 158 11.42 12.58 -22.27
C ALA A 158 11.20 13.91 -22.99
N SER A 159 10.22 14.68 -22.53
CA SER A 159 9.96 16.04 -23.03
C SER A 159 10.66 17.09 -22.17
N CYS A 160 10.65 18.34 -22.63
CA CYS A 160 11.10 19.48 -21.82
C CYS A 160 10.11 19.90 -20.73
N THR A 161 8.92 19.29 -20.70
CA THR A 161 7.88 19.64 -19.74
C THR A 161 8.11 18.88 -18.43
N ILE A 162 8.25 19.62 -17.34
CA ILE A 162 8.28 19.11 -15.98
C ILE A 162 7.23 19.90 -15.21
N ILE A 163 6.31 19.20 -14.57
CA ILE A 163 5.27 19.80 -13.73
C ILE A 163 5.62 19.65 -12.25
N ASP A 164 4.98 20.44 -11.41
CA ASP A 164 5.14 20.30 -9.97
C ASP A 164 4.47 19.00 -9.48
N GLU A 165 5.09 18.35 -8.50
CA GLU A 165 4.56 17.12 -7.93
C GLU A 165 3.18 17.29 -7.30
N SER A 166 2.86 18.50 -6.80
CA SER A 166 1.55 18.82 -6.24
C SER A 166 0.40 18.67 -7.25
N GLU A 167 0.69 18.69 -8.56
CA GLU A 167 -0.31 18.42 -9.62
C GLU A 167 -0.56 16.92 -9.83
N LEU A 168 0.30 16.04 -9.28
CA LEU A 168 0.25 14.59 -9.46
C LEU A 168 -0.22 13.84 -8.21
N VAL A 169 0.16 14.33 -7.03
CA VAL A 169 -0.14 13.67 -5.76
C VAL A 169 -1.63 13.72 -5.43
N GLN A 170 -2.18 12.57 -5.02
CA GLN A 170 -3.53 12.51 -4.49
C GLN A 170 -3.53 12.12 -3.01
N SER A 171 -4.01 13.01 -2.14
CA SER A 171 -4.25 12.68 -0.74
C SER A 171 -5.46 11.76 -0.61
N VAL A 172 -5.31 10.61 0.04
CA VAL A 172 -6.35 9.58 0.21
C VAL A 172 -6.28 8.93 1.59
N SER A 173 -7.38 8.30 2.02
CA SER A 173 -7.36 7.37 3.15
C SER A 173 -6.74 6.02 2.73
N ILE A 174 -6.43 5.15 3.70
CA ILE A 174 -6.01 3.77 3.37
C ILE A 174 -7.13 3.04 2.63
N GLU A 175 -8.38 3.17 3.07
CA GLU A 175 -9.53 2.53 2.43
C GLU A 175 -9.66 2.92 0.96
N GLU A 176 -9.53 4.20 0.64
CA GLU A 176 -9.55 4.71 -0.74
C GLU A 176 -8.35 4.24 -1.57
N ALA A 177 -7.20 4.03 -0.92
CA ALA A 177 -5.99 3.53 -1.57
C ALA A 177 -6.09 2.04 -1.94
N LEU A 178 -6.91 1.24 -1.25
CA LEU A 178 -7.09 -0.21 -1.53
C LEU A 178 -7.98 -0.45 -2.75
N ASN A 179 -7.65 0.21 -3.87
CA ASN A 179 -8.42 0.20 -5.11
C ASN A 179 -7.50 0.10 -6.34
N GLU A 180 -7.87 -0.75 -7.30
CA GLU A 180 -7.08 -1.03 -8.50
C GLU A 180 -6.91 0.17 -9.43
N SER A 181 -7.81 1.16 -9.34
CA SER A 181 -7.70 2.43 -10.08
C SER A 181 -6.51 3.28 -9.62
N LYS A 182 -5.96 3.02 -8.43
CA LYS A 182 -4.82 3.77 -7.86
C LYS A 182 -3.46 3.11 -8.15
N LEU A 183 -3.44 1.94 -8.78
CA LEU A 183 -2.18 1.24 -9.06
C LEU A 183 -1.25 2.07 -9.95
N ASN A 184 0.03 2.11 -9.58
CA ASN A 184 1.09 2.92 -10.18
C ASN A 184 0.86 4.44 -10.14
N THR A 185 -0.03 4.93 -9.26
CA THR A 185 -0.23 6.37 -9.03
C THR A 185 0.45 6.83 -7.74
N LEU A 186 0.82 8.11 -7.71
CA LEU A 186 1.38 8.80 -6.55
C LEU A 186 0.26 9.20 -5.61
N ILE A 187 0.22 8.56 -4.44
CA ILE A 187 -0.76 8.85 -3.40
C ILE A 187 -0.06 9.36 -2.14
N GLU A 188 -0.78 10.12 -1.33
CA GLU A 188 -0.38 10.53 0.01
C GLU A 188 -1.41 10.04 1.01
N LEU A 189 -1.02 9.06 1.83
CA LEU A 189 -1.82 8.61 2.96
C LEU A 189 -1.73 9.64 4.08
N THR A 190 -2.86 10.01 4.66
CA THR A 190 -2.92 10.96 5.78
C THR A 190 -3.39 10.29 7.06
N ASN A 191 -2.97 10.82 8.21
CA ASN A 191 -3.34 10.31 9.54
C ASN A 191 -3.00 8.82 9.74
N VAL A 192 -1.87 8.39 9.19
CA VAL A 192 -1.37 7.01 9.31
C VAL A 192 -0.20 6.93 10.27
N GLN A 193 0.05 5.74 10.79
CA GLN A 193 1.20 5.41 11.62
C GLN A 193 1.67 3.99 11.31
N PHE A 194 2.94 3.68 11.52
CA PHE A 194 3.39 2.29 11.47
C PHE A 194 2.72 1.44 12.56
N THR A 195 2.46 0.16 12.34
CA THR A 195 1.96 -0.74 13.40
C THR A 195 3.03 -1.02 14.45
N GLU A 196 2.63 -1.54 15.59
CA GLU A 196 3.49 -1.77 16.75
C GLU A 196 4.71 -2.64 16.41
N ALA A 197 4.54 -3.62 15.51
CA ALA A 197 5.59 -4.54 15.10
C ALA A 197 6.80 -3.87 14.42
N ALA A 198 6.64 -2.67 13.86
CA ALA A 198 7.71 -1.95 13.18
C ALA A 198 8.44 -0.95 14.10
N ILE A 199 7.89 -0.65 15.29
CA ILE A 199 8.45 0.37 16.17
C ILE A 199 9.78 -0.10 16.77
N GLY A 200 10.80 0.76 16.70
CA GLY A 200 12.17 0.42 17.09
C GLY A 200 12.90 -0.53 16.14
N ARG A 201 12.32 -0.81 14.96
CA ARG A 201 12.91 -1.62 13.88
C ARG A 201 13.41 -0.72 12.75
N HIS A 202 14.19 -1.28 11.84
CA HIS A 202 14.63 -0.58 10.64
C HIS A 202 13.63 -0.75 9.49
N TYR A 203 13.67 0.15 8.50
CA TYR A 203 12.80 0.04 7.32
C TYR A 203 12.98 -1.28 6.57
N PHE A 204 14.20 -1.81 6.54
CA PHE A 204 14.51 -3.15 6.06
C PHE A 204 15.24 -3.95 7.13
N GLU A 205 14.88 -5.22 7.26
CA GLU A 205 15.58 -6.16 8.12
C GLU A 205 15.65 -7.55 7.47
N GLU A 206 16.82 -8.18 7.54
CA GLU A 206 17.02 -9.52 6.98
C GLU A 206 16.10 -10.56 7.66
N SER A 207 15.78 -10.37 8.95
CA SER A 207 14.82 -11.22 9.67
C SER A 207 13.37 -11.09 9.17
N ASN A 208 13.06 -10.03 8.42
CA ASN A 208 11.78 -9.79 7.76
C ASN A 208 12.00 -9.58 6.26
N ASN A 209 12.84 -10.42 5.63
CA ASN A 209 13.15 -10.35 4.21
C ASN A 209 12.15 -11.18 3.39
N VAL A 210 11.28 -10.48 2.67
CA VAL A 210 10.29 -11.01 1.73
C VAL A 210 10.67 -10.59 0.31
N GLY A 211 11.55 -11.39 -0.32
CA GLY A 211 11.96 -11.20 -1.71
C GLY A 211 12.89 -10.00 -1.93
N GLY A 212 13.85 -9.80 -1.04
CA GLY A 212 14.80 -8.67 -1.08
C GLY A 212 14.24 -7.37 -0.51
N SER A 213 13.16 -7.44 0.27
CA SER A 213 12.49 -6.26 0.83
C SER A 213 11.77 -6.63 2.12
N THR A 214 11.48 -5.64 2.96
CA THR A 214 10.69 -5.79 4.18
C THR A 214 9.31 -5.19 4.00
N ASN A 215 8.30 -5.88 4.53
CA ASN A 215 6.93 -5.41 4.60
C ASN A 215 6.61 -5.04 6.05
N TRP A 216 6.43 -3.75 6.31
CA TRP A 216 5.76 -3.25 7.51
C TRP A 216 4.30 -2.92 7.17
N ASN A 217 3.51 -2.52 8.15
CA ASN A 217 2.14 -2.05 7.92
C ASN A 217 1.98 -0.61 8.41
N LEU A 218 1.36 0.23 7.60
CA LEU A 218 0.77 1.48 8.02
C LEU A 218 -0.67 1.22 8.44
N ARG A 219 -1.15 1.92 9.47
CA ARG A 219 -2.52 1.89 9.95
C ARG A 219 -3.08 3.29 10.10
N ASP A 220 -4.34 3.48 9.73
CA ASP A 220 -5.07 4.72 9.96
C ASP A 220 -5.84 4.72 11.29
N LYS A 221 -6.50 5.83 11.63
CA LYS A 221 -7.29 5.94 12.88
C LYS A 221 -8.50 5.01 12.94
N THR A 222 -8.92 4.47 11.80
CA THR A 222 -10.08 3.57 11.67
C THR A 222 -9.69 2.10 11.65
N GLY A 223 -8.39 1.79 11.81
CA GLY A 223 -7.88 0.42 11.87
C GLY A 223 -7.54 -0.19 10.51
N ASN A 224 -7.78 0.51 9.40
CA ASN A 224 -7.40 0.01 8.08
C ASN A 224 -5.88 -0.04 7.97
N GLN A 225 -5.36 -1.06 7.28
CA GLN A 225 -3.94 -1.27 7.11
C GLN A 225 -3.54 -1.41 5.63
N ILE A 226 -2.32 -0.98 5.32
CA ILE A 226 -1.68 -1.18 4.03
C ILE A 226 -0.20 -1.51 4.24
N ILE A 227 0.34 -2.39 3.39
CA ILE A 227 1.75 -2.76 3.46
C ILE A 227 2.60 -1.55 3.06
N PHE A 228 3.59 -1.23 3.88
CA PHE A 228 4.70 -0.34 3.53
C PHE A 228 5.89 -1.21 3.17
N ARG A 229 6.32 -1.15 1.90
CA ARG A 229 7.37 -2.02 1.37
C ARG A 229 8.66 -1.25 1.12
N THR A 230 9.75 -1.73 1.72
CA THR A 230 11.10 -1.17 1.54
C THR A 230 12.08 -2.21 1.04
N SER A 231 12.75 -1.91 -0.07
CA SER A 231 13.87 -2.67 -0.61
C SER A 231 15.08 -2.66 0.32
N GLY A 232 15.78 -3.79 0.45
CA GLY A 232 17.08 -3.82 1.14
C GLY A 232 18.19 -3.05 0.42
N TYR A 233 17.95 -2.60 -0.81
CA TYR A 233 18.85 -1.72 -1.57
C TYR A 233 18.54 -0.22 -1.40
N ALA A 234 17.50 0.13 -0.63
CA ALA A 234 17.20 1.52 -0.38
C ALA A 234 18.31 2.17 0.46
N SER A 235 18.68 3.41 0.14
CA SER A 235 19.71 4.15 0.90
C SER A 235 19.35 4.38 2.37
N PHE A 236 18.06 4.37 2.69
CA PHE A 236 17.48 4.51 4.02
C PHE A 236 17.04 3.18 4.64
N ALA A 237 17.43 2.04 4.04
CA ALA A 237 17.02 0.70 4.47
C ALA A 237 17.37 0.42 5.94
N ASP A 238 18.53 0.90 6.39
CA ASP A 238 19.05 0.76 7.76
C ASP A 238 18.65 1.91 8.69
N HIS A 239 17.77 2.82 8.25
CA HIS A 239 17.22 3.84 9.12
C HIS A 239 16.08 3.27 9.97
N PHE A 240 15.90 3.81 11.18
CA PHE A 240 14.79 3.43 12.04
C PHE A 240 13.45 3.88 11.45
N VAL A 241 12.45 3.01 11.55
CA VAL A 241 11.07 3.38 11.27
C VAL A 241 10.64 4.47 12.25
N PRO A 242 10.17 5.63 11.77
CA PRO A 242 9.83 6.73 12.65
C PRO A 242 8.60 6.40 13.49
N GLU A 243 8.65 6.79 14.75
CA GLU A 243 7.50 6.76 15.65
C GLU A 243 6.54 7.92 15.34
N GLY A 244 5.33 7.85 15.88
CA GLY A 244 4.31 8.89 15.70
C GLY A 244 3.27 8.54 14.63
N SER A 245 2.51 9.56 14.25
CA SER A 245 1.54 9.51 13.15
C SER A 245 1.78 10.67 12.19
N GLY A 246 1.26 10.59 10.98
CA GLY A 246 1.38 11.67 10.02
C GLY A 246 0.98 11.26 8.63
N LYS A 247 1.83 11.57 7.65
CA LYS A 247 1.55 11.32 6.24
C LYS A 247 2.68 10.56 5.57
N VAL A 248 2.31 9.71 4.62
CA VAL A 248 3.25 8.92 3.84
C VAL A 248 2.87 9.03 2.38
N ARG A 249 3.80 9.50 1.57
CA ARG A 249 3.67 9.61 0.13
C ARG A 249 4.33 8.42 -0.55
N GLY A 250 3.75 7.90 -1.62
CA GLY A 250 4.35 6.77 -2.32
C GLY A 250 3.56 6.32 -3.53
N ILE A 251 4.09 5.34 -4.22
CA ILE A 251 3.46 4.71 -5.37
C ILE A 251 2.74 3.46 -4.88
N LEU A 252 1.44 3.37 -5.17
CA LEU A 252 0.67 2.16 -4.88
C LEU A 252 1.01 1.06 -5.88
N THR A 253 1.40 -0.11 -5.40
CA THR A 253 1.64 -1.32 -6.17
C THR A 253 0.80 -2.48 -5.61
N LYS A 254 0.79 -3.62 -6.30
CA LYS A 254 0.05 -4.81 -5.89
C LYS A 254 0.85 -6.08 -6.22
N PHE A 255 0.88 -7.02 -5.29
CA PHE A 255 1.48 -8.34 -5.46
C PHE A 255 0.48 -9.41 -5.05
N GLY A 256 0.00 -10.22 -6.00
CA GLY A 256 -1.14 -11.10 -5.76
C GLY A 256 -2.38 -10.27 -5.40
N SER A 257 -2.89 -10.46 -4.19
CA SER A 257 -4.01 -9.69 -3.63
C SER A 257 -3.56 -8.51 -2.75
N ASP A 258 -2.27 -8.40 -2.46
CA ASP A 258 -1.75 -7.49 -1.45
C ASP A 258 -1.39 -6.14 -2.06
N TYR A 259 -2.04 -5.09 -1.60
CA TYR A 259 -1.67 -3.70 -1.92
C TYR A 259 -0.47 -3.28 -1.09
N GLN A 260 0.48 -2.63 -1.75
CA GLN A 260 1.76 -2.24 -1.19
C GLN A 260 2.03 -0.77 -1.54
N LEU A 261 2.45 0.02 -0.57
CA LEU A 261 2.94 1.37 -0.79
C LEU A 261 4.46 1.33 -0.82
N MET A 262 5.05 1.83 -1.91
CA MET A 262 6.49 1.98 -2.05
C MET A 262 6.85 3.47 -2.10
N ILE A 263 7.67 3.93 -1.15
CA ILE A 263 8.15 5.31 -1.10
C ILE A 263 9.36 5.50 -2.02
N ARG A 264 9.64 6.74 -2.45
CA ARG A 264 10.78 7.01 -3.36
C ARG A 264 12.03 7.35 -2.56
N SER A 265 11.84 8.05 -1.45
CA SER A 265 12.89 8.45 -0.51
C SER A 265 12.29 8.53 0.90
N GLU A 266 13.13 8.53 1.93
CA GLU A 266 12.67 8.69 3.32
C GLU A 266 11.93 10.03 3.55
N LYS A 267 12.19 11.05 2.74
CA LYS A 267 11.48 12.35 2.80
C LYS A 267 9.98 12.22 2.51
N ASP A 268 9.56 11.14 1.87
CA ASP A 268 8.14 10.84 1.66
C ASP A 268 7.43 10.37 2.94
N VAL A 269 8.15 10.21 4.06
CA VAL A 269 7.62 9.79 5.36
C VAL A 269 7.71 10.95 6.36
N GLU A 270 6.57 11.51 6.73
CA GLU A 270 6.49 12.59 7.72
C GLU A 270 5.60 12.16 8.91
N MET A 271 6.21 11.71 10.01
CA MET A 271 5.51 11.16 11.20
C MET A 271 5.59 12.07 12.44
N ASN A 272 5.39 13.37 12.27
CA ASN A 272 5.57 14.36 13.35
C ASN A 272 4.42 14.43 14.36
N GLY A 273 3.33 13.69 14.14
CA GLY A 273 2.13 13.67 14.96
C GLY A 273 2.18 12.67 16.12
N LYS A 274 1.28 12.85 17.09
CA LYS A 274 1.13 11.91 18.20
C LYS A 274 0.57 10.57 17.70
N ARG A 275 1.15 9.46 18.14
CA ARG A 275 0.67 8.11 17.85
C ARG A 275 -0.72 7.89 18.45
N ASN A 276 -1.62 7.29 17.68
CA ASN A 276 -2.90 6.77 18.15
C ASN A 276 -2.69 5.35 18.68
N ILE A 277 -2.64 5.19 20.00
CA ILE A 277 -2.43 3.91 20.66
C ILE A 277 -3.79 3.37 21.09
N PRO A 278 -4.16 2.14 20.68
CA PRO A 278 -5.40 1.54 21.14
C PRO A 278 -5.34 1.34 22.66
N PHE A 279 -6.41 1.68 23.37
CA PHE A 279 -6.49 1.42 24.82
C PHE A 279 -7.02 0.02 25.14
N PHE A 280 -7.58 -0.66 24.14
CA PHE A 280 -7.87 -2.08 24.14
C PHE A 280 -7.30 -2.68 22.85
N ASP A 281 -6.48 -3.71 22.96
CA ASP A 281 -5.77 -4.33 21.85
C ASP A 281 -5.65 -5.83 22.10
N GLU A 282 -6.14 -6.62 21.16
CA GLU A 282 -5.96 -8.07 21.12
C GLU A 282 -5.66 -8.50 19.68
N ASP A 283 -4.44 -8.95 19.45
CA ASP A 283 -3.89 -9.40 18.17
C ASP A 283 -3.82 -10.93 18.04
N PHE A 284 -4.26 -11.66 19.07
CA PHE A 284 -4.26 -13.12 19.16
C PHE A 284 -2.91 -13.81 18.93
N GLN A 285 -1.78 -13.11 18.95
CA GLN A 285 -0.47 -13.74 18.68
C GLN A 285 -0.03 -14.70 19.80
N SER A 286 -0.66 -14.60 20.97
CA SER A 286 -0.42 -15.49 22.13
C SER A 286 -1.23 -16.79 22.11
N VAL A 287 -2.13 -16.98 21.13
CA VAL A 287 -3.03 -18.13 21.11
C VAL A 287 -2.32 -19.44 20.72
N LYS A 288 -2.94 -20.57 21.07
CA LYS A 288 -2.49 -21.90 20.64
C LYS A 288 -3.23 -22.34 19.38
N ASN A 289 -2.53 -23.05 18.50
CA ASN A 289 -3.13 -23.53 17.26
C ASN A 289 -4.17 -24.64 17.50
N ASN A 290 -5.34 -24.52 16.84
CA ASN A 290 -6.38 -25.53 16.73
C ASN A 290 -6.92 -26.05 18.08
N VAL A 291 -7.10 -25.15 19.05
CA VAL A 291 -7.77 -25.44 20.33
C VAL A 291 -9.02 -24.57 20.48
N ASN A 292 -9.90 -24.92 21.41
CA ASN A 292 -11.01 -24.04 21.74
C ASN A 292 -10.46 -22.70 22.22
N PHE A 293 -11.01 -21.60 21.70
CA PHE A 293 -10.59 -20.26 22.07
C PHE A 293 -10.83 -20.04 23.56
N ALA A 294 -9.78 -19.63 24.28
CA ALA A 294 -9.78 -19.53 25.74
C ALA A 294 -8.76 -18.49 26.26
N LEU A 295 -8.79 -17.27 25.73
CA LEU A 295 -8.00 -16.17 26.30
C LEU A 295 -8.64 -15.63 27.60
N PRO A 296 -7.85 -15.14 28.57
CA PRO A 296 -8.38 -14.62 29.84
C PRO A 296 -9.44 -13.53 29.65
N GLY A 297 -10.57 -13.67 30.34
CA GLY A 297 -11.67 -12.70 30.33
C GLY A 297 -12.60 -12.77 29.11
N TRP A 298 -12.22 -13.48 28.05
CA TRP A 298 -13.09 -13.71 26.89
C TRP A 298 -14.13 -14.79 27.19
N SER A 299 -15.34 -14.64 26.65
CA SER A 299 -16.41 -15.64 26.73
C SER A 299 -16.64 -16.31 25.38
N ASN A 300 -16.50 -17.63 25.32
CA ASN A 300 -16.76 -18.44 24.13
C ASN A 300 -18.03 -19.27 24.37
N ILE A 301 -19.16 -18.84 23.82
CA ILE A 301 -20.50 -19.30 24.21
C ILE A 301 -21.24 -19.89 23.01
N VAL A 302 -21.78 -21.09 23.18
CA VAL A 302 -22.65 -21.74 22.20
C VAL A 302 -24.11 -21.35 22.47
N GLN A 303 -24.79 -20.76 21.49
CA GLN A 303 -26.22 -20.49 21.56
C GLN A 303 -27.04 -21.64 20.94
N LYS A 304 -26.57 -22.22 19.83
CA LYS A 304 -27.20 -23.37 19.16
C LYS A 304 -26.15 -24.40 18.75
N ALA A 305 -26.53 -25.68 18.80
CA ALA A 305 -25.67 -26.84 18.60
C ALA A 305 -24.61 -27.01 19.71
N SER A 306 -23.34 -27.30 19.37
CA SER A 306 -22.31 -27.67 20.36
C SER A 306 -20.91 -27.15 20.07
N LYS A 307 -20.67 -26.52 18.91
CA LYS A 307 -19.32 -26.13 18.49
C LYS A 307 -18.95 -24.75 19.03
N LEU A 308 -17.70 -24.64 19.51
CA LEU A 308 -17.10 -23.42 20.04
C LEU A 308 -16.17 -22.77 19.02
N TRP A 309 -15.91 -21.48 19.19
CA TRP A 309 -14.83 -20.79 18.49
C TRP A 309 -13.49 -21.45 18.80
N LYS A 310 -12.61 -21.51 17.81
CA LYS A 310 -11.26 -22.02 17.94
C LYS A 310 -10.25 -20.89 17.84
N SER A 311 -9.12 -21.03 18.49
CA SER A 311 -7.93 -20.29 18.13
C SER A 311 -7.11 -21.08 17.13
N MET A 312 -6.53 -20.38 16.15
CA MET A 312 -5.72 -20.95 15.08
C MET A 312 -4.40 -20.19 15.00
N LEU A 313 -3.34 -20.87 14.56
CA LEU A 313 -2.05 -20.27 14.21
C LEU A 313 -1.69 -20.78 12.82
N TYR A 314 -1.62 -19.89 11.84
CA TYR A 314 -1.30 -20.23 10.46
C TYR A 314 -0.31 -19.23 9.89
N ALA A 315 0.77 -19.74 9.28
CA ALA A 315 1.86 -18.92 8.72
C ALA A 315 2.41 -17.85 9.69
N GLY A 316 2.44 -18.18 10.99
CA GLY A 316 2.92 -17.28 12.04
C GLY A 316 1.89 -16.28 12.56
N ASN A 317 0.68 -16.22 11.99
CA ASN A 317 -0.41 -15.35 12.46
C ASN A 317 -1.41 -16.11 13.35
N GLY A 318 -1.67 -15.60 14.55
CA GLY A 318 -2.71 -16.09 15.45
C GLY A 318 -4.06 -15.42 15.19
N TYR A 319 -5.17 -16.15 15.26
CA TYR A 319 -6.52 -15.58 15.09
C TYR A 319 -7.62 -16.46 15.70
N ALA A 320 -8.81 -15.91 15.89
CA ALA A 320 -10.01 -16.65 16.24
C ALA A 320 -10.75 -17.12 14.97
N GLU A 321 -11.21 -18.36 14.92
CA GLU A 321 -11.92 -18.94 13.77
C GLU A 321 -13.18 -19.68 14.23
N PHE A 322 -14.26 -19.54 13.47
CA PHE A 322 -15.40 -20.44 13.54
C PHE A 322 -15.74 -20.99 12.16
N ASN A 323 -16.05 -22.28 12.10
CA ASN A 323 -16.57 -22.94 10.91
C ASN A 323 -17.55 -24.05 11.31
N THR A 324 -18.39 -24.52 10.39
CA THR A 324 -19.37 -25.60 10.67
C THR A 324 -18.89 -27.00 10.26
N THR A 325 -17.64 -27.13 9.82
CA THR A 325 -17.05 -28.41 9.43
C THR A 325 -17.18 -29.43 10.57
N SER A 326 -17.54 -30.66 10.21
CA SER A 326 -17.79 -31.78 11.14
C SER A 326 -19.01 -31.64 12.05
N THR A 327 -19.90 -30.67 11.80
CA THR A 327 -21.22 -30.62 12.45
C THR A 327 -22.30 -31.17 11.51
N THR A 328 -23.37 -31.75 12.06
CA THR A 328 -24.57 -32.19 11.32
C THR A 328 -25.80 -31.34 11.65
N ALA A 329 -25.63 -30.31 12.49
CA ALA A 329 -26.69 -29.41 12.88
C ALA A 329 -27.16 -28.56 11.69
N ALA A 330 -28.47 -28.36 11.59
CA ALA A 330 -29.07 -27.48 10.59
C ALA A 330 -28.70 -26.00 10.81
N GLU A 331 -28.37 -25.63 12.05
CA GLU A 331 -27.99 -24.28 12.42
C GLU A 331 -26.99 -24.36 13.59
N ASN A 332 -25.89 -23.64 13.47
CA ASN A 332 -24.88 -23.43 14.50
C ASN A 332 -24.84 -21.93 14.78
N VAL A 333 -24.95 -21.56 16.05
CA VAL A 333 -24.83 -20.16 16.48
C VAL A 333 -23.92 -20.12 17.69
N ALA A 334 -22.82 -19.38 17.59
CA ALA A 334 -21.84 -19.24 18.65
C ALA A 334 -21.31 -17.81 18.71
N TRP A 335 -20.97 -17.38 19.92
CA TRP A 335 -20.56 -16.03 20.25
C TRP A 335 -19.18 -16.07 20.89
N LEU A 336 -18.30 -15.20 20.41
CA LEU A 336 -17.04 -14.89 21.05
C LEU A 336 -17.12 -13.45 21.55
N VAL A 337 -17.09 -13.27 22.87
CA VAL A 337 -17.28 -11.98 23.52
C VAL A 337 -15.99 -11.53 24.18
N THR A 338 -15.60 -10.27 23.95
CA THR A 338 -14.44 -9.65 24.58
C THR A 338 -14.57 -9.66 26.10
N PRO A 339 -13.47 -9.46 26.85
CA PRO A 339 -13.54 -9.01 28.23
C PRO A 339 -14.29 -7.68 28.35
N LYS A 340 -14.57 -7.28 29.59
CA LYS A 340 -15.14 -5.96 29.89
C LYS A 340 -14.17 -4.84 29.52
N ILE A 341 -14.61 -3.91 28.69
CA ILE A 341 -13.81 -2.76 28.22
C ILE A 341 -14.38 -1.47 28.81
N ASN A 342 -13.55 -0.67 29.47
CA ASN A 342 -13.97 0.59 30.09
C ASN A 342 -13.68 1.78 29.16
N LEU A 343 -14.72 2.52 28.79
CA LEU A 343 -14.67 3.70 27.92
C LEU A 343 -14.64 5.03 28.69
N GLY A 344 -14.74 5.00 30.02
CA GLY A 344 -15.03 6.20 30.83
C GLY A 344 -14.03 7.35 30.71
N ASP A 345 -12.77 7.05 30.36
CA ASP A 345 -11.70 8.04 30.20
C ASP A 345 -11.48 8.45 28.73
N TYR A 346 -12.34 8.01 27.81
CA TYR A 346 -12.11 8.16 26.37
C TYR A 346 -13.31 8.80 25.66
N LYS A 347 -13.01 9.66 24.69
CA LYS A 347 -13.94 10.27 23.74
C LYS A 347 -13.60 9.84 22.32
N ASN A 348 -14.52 10.10 21.39
CA ASN A 348 -14.34 9.77 19.97
C ASN A 348 -13.92 8.30 19.79
N VAL A 349 -14.63 7.41 20.48
CA VAL A 349 -14.23 6.00 20.61
C VAL A 349 -14.50 5.30 19.29
N VAL A 350 -13.46 4.69 18.73
CA VAL A 350 -13.54 3.93 17.48
C VAL A 350 -13.12 2.49 17.75
N PHE A 351 -13.96 1.55 17.34
CA PHE A 351 -13.66 0.13 17.34
C PHE A 351 -13.30 -0.32 15.92
N SER A 352 -12.31 -1.19 15.81
CA SER A 352 -11.94 -1.85 14.57
C SER A 352 -11.51 -3.28 14.84
N PHE A 353 -11.72 -4.16 13.86
CA PHE A 353 -11.18 -5.50 13.83
C PHE A 353 -10.85 -5.87 12.39
N ARG A 354 -10.23 -7.03 12.19
CA ARG A 354 -10.04 -7.61 10.86
C ARG A 354 -10.79 -8.92 10.76
N SER A 355 -11.32 -9.19 9.58
CA SER A 355 -11.94 -10.47 9.27
C SER A 355 -11.40 -11.05 7.97
N ALA A 356 -11.36 -12.38 7.92
CA ALA A 356 -11.05 -13.15 6.73
C ALA A 356 -12.05 -14.29 6.61
N GLN A 357 -12.09 -14.93 5.45
CA GLN A 357 -12.92 -16.11 5.22
C GLN A 357 -12.13 -17.21 4.53
N HIS A 358 -12.56 -18.45 4.69
CA HIS A 358 -12.23 -19.49 3.72
C HIS A 358 -13.38 -20.48 3.55
N ASP A 359 -13.41 -21.13 2.38
CA ASP A 359 -14.39 -22.14 2.02
C ASP A 359 -15.86 -21.68 2.01
N LEU A 360 -16.14 -20.37 2.00
CA LEU A 360 -17.48 -19.86 1.71
C LEU A 360 -17.96 -20.35 0.35
N LYS A 361 -19.26 -20.62 0.23
CA LYS A 361 -19.92 -20.99 -1.03
C LYS A 361 -20.95 -19.97 -1.48
N VAL A 362 -21.47 -19.16 -0.56
CA VAL A 362 -22.47 -18.13 -0.81
C VAL A 362 -22.39 -17.07 0.29
N ASP A 363 -22.63 -15.80 -0.08
CA ASP A 363 -22.89 -14.73 0.88
C ASP A 363 -24.36 -14.82 1.32
N SER A 364 -24.58 -15.09 2.61
CA SER A 364 -25.93 -15.30 3.15
C SER A 364 -26.00 -14.88 4.61
N PRO A 365 -27.10 -14.27 5.07
CA PRO A 365 -27.30 -14.01 6.49
C PRO A 365 -27.34 -15.31 7.33
N LEU A 366 -27.59 -16.47 6.69
CA LEU A 366 -27.58 -17.79 7.34
C LEU A 366 -26.18 -18.44 7.38
N ASN A 367 -25.16 -17.79 6.83
CA ASN A 367 -23.75 -18.15 6.93
C ASN A 367 -22.92 -16.86 7.04
N SER A 368 -22.88 -16.28 8.24
CA SER A 368 -22.42 -14.91 8.45
C SER A 368 -21.58 -14.75 9.72
N LEU A 369 -20.69 -13.76 9.67
CA LEU A 369 -20.08 -13.14 10.84
C LEU A 369 -20.79 -11.82 11.10
N GLU A 370 -21.25 -11.62 12.32
CA GLU A 370 -21.89 -10.39 12.79
C GLU A 370 -21.15 -9.85 14.02
N VAL A 371 -21.19 -8.54 14.22
CA VAL A 371 -20.58 -7.90 15.40
C VAL A 371 -21.61 -7.08 16.18
N TYR A 372 -21.52 -7.15 17.50
CA TYR A 372 -22.47 -6.54 18.42
C TYR A 372 -21.74 -5.87 19.58
N VAL A 373 -22.42 -4.92 20.22
CA VAL A 373 -22.00 -4.31 21.49
C VAL A 373 -23.08 -4.46 22.55
N SER A 374 -22.66 -4.67 23.79
CA SER A 374 -23.53 -4.73 24.97
C SER A 374 -22.93 -3.95 26.14
N THR A 375 -23.78 -3.24 26.88
CA THR A 375 -23.42 -2.51 28.10
C THR A 375 -23.80 -3.27 29.38
N ASP A 376 -24.51 -4.40 29.26
CA ASP A 376 -25.09 -5.14 30.39
C ASP A 376 -24.76 -6.65 30.39
N PHE A 377 -23.94 -7.12 29.44
CA PHE A 377 -23.44 -8.49 29.44
C PHE A 377 -22.63 -8.80 30.70
N ASN A 378 -22.98 -9.91 31.35
CA ASN A 378 -22.44 -10.31 32.65
C ASN A 378 -21.29 -11.32 32.58
N GLY A 379 -20.78 -11.62 31.38
CA GLY A 379 -19.71 -12.59 31.15
C GLY A 379 -20.17 -14.02 30.84
N SER A 380 -21.46 -14.37 30.95
CA SER A 380 -21.90 -15.77 30.82
C SER A 380 -23.16 -16.01 29.99
N SER A 381 -24.16 -15.13 30.03
CA SER A 381 -25.48 -15.41 29.42
C SER A 381 -25.78 -14.44 28.27
N ILE A 382 -25.66 -14.91 27.03
CA ILE A 382 -25.95 -14.12 25.82
C ILE A 382 -27.41 -13.66 25.79
N THR A 383 -28.36 -14.50 26.21
CA THR A 383 -29.81 -14.23 26.11
C THR A 383 -30.36 -13.29 27.17
N LYS A 384 -29.58 -12.97 28.21
CA LYS A 384 -29.97 -12.04 29.27
C LYS A 384 -29.43 -10.62 29.06
N ALA A 385 -28.52 -10.45 28.12
CA ALA A 385 -27.91 -9.17 27.79
C ALA A 385 -28.62 -8.53 26.59
N ASN A 386 -28.60 -7.21 26.54
CA ASN A 386 -29.04 -6.44 25.37
C ASN A 386 -27.87 -6.27 24.41
N TRP A 387 -28.11 -6.54 23.12
CA TRP A 387 -27.10 -6.47 22.07
C TRP A 387 -27.55 -5.51 20.96
N THR A 388 -26.71 -4.53 20.67
CA THR A 388 -26.88 -3.65 19.51
C THR A 388 -25.96 -4.15 18.39
N LYS A 389 -26.53 -4.43 17.21
CA LYS A 389 -25.72 -4.80 16.04
C LYS A 389 -24.90 -3.59 15.59
N LEU A 390 -23.64 -3.81 15.28
CA LEU A 390 -22.74 -2.80 14.73
C LEU A 390 -22.59 -3.04 13.22
N GLU A 391 -22.60 -1.94 12.46
CA GLU A 391 -22.30 -1.99 11.03
C GLU A 391 -20.79 -2.04 10.83
N ALA A 392 -20.34 -2.99 10.01
CA ALA A 392 -18.92 -3.24 9.77
C ALA A 392 -18.72 -3.88 8.39
N ASN A 393 -17.53 -3.69 7.83
CA ASN A 393 -17.11 -4.44 6.66
C ASN A 393 -16.68 -5.86 7.08
N PHE A 394 -17.15 -6.87 6.36
CA PHE A 394 -16.81 -8.27 6.61
C PHE A 394 -16.25 -8.91 5.35
N ALA A 395 -15.32 -9.86 5.53
CA ALA A 395 -14.90 -10.72 4.44
C ALA A 395 -16.13 -11.42 3.83
N SER A 396 -16.17 -11.48 2.50
CA SER A 396 -17.26 -12.09 1.73
C SER A 396 -16.71 -13.16 0.79
N LEU A 397 -17.58 -13.80 0.02
CA LEU A 397 -17.18 -14.76 -1.00
C LEU A 397 -16.19 -14.16 -2.03
N SER A 398 -16.27 -12.85 -2.30
CA SER A 398 -15.35 -12.16 -3.20
C SER A 398 -14.00 -11.83 -2.56
N THR A 399 -13.90 -11.85 -1.23
CA THR A 399 -12.62 -11.72 -0.53
C THR A 399 -11.78 -12.97 -0.76
N PRO A 400 -10.54 -12.87 -1.25
CA PRO A 400 -9.64 -14.01 -1.36
C PRO A 400 -9.52 -14.82 -0.06
N SER A 401 -9.40 -16.13 -0.22
CA SER A 401 -9.33 -17.07 0.91
C SER A 401 -8.18 -16.70 1.85
N ARG A 402 -8.50 -16.59 3.15
CA ARG A 402 -7.60 -16.21 4.25
C ARG A 402 -7.01 -14.78 4.16
N GLN A 403 -7.50 -13.94 3.25
CA GLN A 403 -7.11 -12.54 3.22
C GLN A 403 -7.88 -11.74 4.26
N PHE A 404 -7.15 -11.13 5.19
CA PHE A 404 -7.74 -10.26 6.21
C PHE A 404 -8.02 -8.86 5.68
N ILE A 405 -9.29 -8.47 5.73
CA ILE A 405 -9.74 -7.11 5.45
C ILE A 405 -10.12 -6.40 6.76
N SER A 406 -10.06 -5.07 6.76
CA SER A 406 -10.48 -4.24 7.88
C SER A 406 -12.00 -4.16 7.99
N SER A 407 -12.52 -4.06 9.21
CA SER A 407 -13.92 -3.73 9.48
C SER A 407 -14.32 -2.31 9.09
N GLY A 408 -13.33 -1.46 8.80
CA GLY A 408 -13.49 -0.02 8.87
C GLY A 408 -13.60 0.47 10.32
N GLY A 409 -13.72 1.79 10.48
CA GLY A 409 -13.86 2.42 11.80
C GLY A 409 -15.31 2.41 12.25
N ILE A 410 -15.59 1.69 13.34
CA ILE A 410 -16.93 1.57 13.92
C ILE A 410 -17.04 2.58 15.05
N ASP A 411 -17.90 3.58 14.89
CA ASP A 411 -18.10 4.62 15.89
C ASP A 411 -18.83 4.07 17.12
N LEU A 412 -18.17 4.13 18.28
CA LEU A 412 -18.71 3.78 19.58
C LEU A 412 -18.87 5.00 20.49
N SER A 413 -18.79 6.23 19.96
CA SER A 413 -18.86 7.47 20.74
C SER A 413 -20.19 7.69 21.45
N SER A 414 -21.24 6.96 21.06
CA SER A 414 -22.54 6.95 21.75
C SER A 414 -22.56 6.09 23.02
N TYR A 415 -21.54 5.25 23.24
CA TYR A 415 -21.41 4.39 24.41
C TYR A 415 -20.52 5.04 25.47
N SER A 416 -20.77 4.71 26.73
CA SER A 416 -19.96 5.13 27.87
C SER A 416 -19.93 4.04 28.95
N GLY A 417 -19.00 4.15 29.90
CA GLY A 417 -18.84 3.15 30.95
C GLY A 417 -18.27 1.84 30.42
N ASN A 418 -18.79 0.71 30.90
CA ASN A 418 -18.27 -0.60 30.51
C ASN A 418 -19.08 -1.18 29.34
N ILE A 419 -18.38 -1.66 28.32
CA ILE A 419 -18.96 -2.39 27.19
C ILE A 419 -18.32 -3.77 27.03
N HIS A 420 -18.97 -4.61 26.23
CA HIS A 420 -18.41 -5.82 25.64
C HIS A 420 -18.72 -5.81 24.15
N ILE A 421 -17.75 -6.23 23.33
CA ILE A 421 -17.94 -6.49 21.91
C ILE A 421 -18.11 -7.99 21.71
N ALA A 422 -19.03 -8.40 20.84
CA ALA A 422 -19.23 -9.80 20.53
C ALA A 422 -19.23 -10.07 19.03
N PHE A 423 -18.49 -11.11 18.66
CA PHE A 423 -18.48 -11.70 17.33
C PHE A 423 -19.39 -12.92 17.33
N LYS A 424 -20.42 -12.88 16.49
CA LYS A 424 -21.41 -13.94 16.38
C LYS A 424 -21.27 -14.60 15.03
N TYR A 425 -21.10 -15.92 15.04
CA TYR A 425 -21.14 -16.74 13.84
C TYR A 425 -22.51 -17.40 13.72
N ILE A 426 -23.05 -17.41 12.49
CA ILE A 426 -24.21 -18.21 12.09
C ILE A 426 -23.79 -19.07 10.91
N GLY A 427 -24.15 -20.35 10.89
CA GLY A 427 -23.89 -21.23 9.75
C GLY A 427 -24.59 -22.57 9.90
N SER A 428 -24.52 -23.42 8.88
CA SER A 428 -25.08 -24.77 8.92
C SER A 428 -23.99 -25.82 8.71
N GLY A 429 -24.11 -26.98 9.36
CA GLY A 429 -23.32 -28.17 9.02
C GLY A 429 -24.07 -29.18 8.16
N LYS A 430 -25.40 -29.10 8.12
CA LYS A 430 -26.29 -29.97 7.35
C LYS A 430 -26.36 -29.54 5.89
N ASP A 431 -26.79 -28.29 5.65
CA ASP A 431 -26.70 -27.62 4.36
C ASP A 431 -25.26 -27.19 4.11
N LYS A 432 -24.60 -27.80 3.12
CA LYS A 432 -23.20 -27.58 2.76
C LYS A 432 -22.97 -26.29 1.98
N THR A 433 -24.01 -25.66 1.45
CA THR A 433 -23.90 -24.35 0.80
C THR A 433 -23.73 -23.23 1.83
N LEU A 434 -24.23 -23.45 3.05
CA LEU A 434 -24.11 -22.57 4.21
C LEU A 434 -22.96 -22.98 5.15
N ASN A 435 -21.98 -23.70 4.62
CA ASN A 435 -20.69 -23.96 5.26
C ASN A 435 -19.69 -22.84 4.93
N GLY A 436 -18.63 -22.80 5.73
CA GLY A 436 -17.46 -21.95 5.52
C GLY A 436 -16.89 -21.51 6.85
N ALA A 437 -15.79 -20.78 6.81
CA ALA A 437 -15.12 -20.26 7.99
C ALA A 437 -15.04 -18.75 7.92
N PHE A 438 -15.24 -18.13 9.08
CA PHE A 438 -14.86 -16.74 9.31
C PHE A 438 -13.77 -16.68 10.37
N MET A 439 -12.82 -15.77 10.16
CA MET A 439 -11.72 -15.47 11.07
C MET A 439 -11.90 -14.06 11.62
N VAL A 440 -11.46 -13.84 12.85
CA VAL A 440 -11.41 -12.53 13.51
C VAL A 440 -10.00 -12.33 14.05
N ASP A 441 -9.45 -11.15 13.83
CA ASP A 441 -8.11 -10.75 14.25
C ASP A 441 -8.04 -9.24 14.52
N ASP A 442 -6.94 -8.76 15.11
CA ASP A 442 -6.65 -7.33 15.34
C ASP A 442 -7.83 -6.57 15.99
N VAL A 443 -8.37 -7.07 17.10
CA VAL A 443 -9.51 -6.47 17.82
C VAL A 443 -9.03 -5.28 18.65
N ARG A 444 -9.35 -4.06 18.20
CA ARG A 444 -8.75 -2.83 18.74
C ARG A 444 -9.79 -1.75 19.01
N ILE A 445 -9.63 -1.02 20.12
CA ILE A 445 -10.43 0.18 20.43
C ILE A 445 -9.49 1.37 20.70
N PHE A 446 -9.78 2.46 20.00
CA PHE A 446 -9.08 3.74 20.07
C PHE A 446 -9.98 4.79 20.70
N GLY A 447 -9.36 5.82 21.30
CA GLY A 447 -10.09 6.94 21.85
C GLY A 447 -9.15 8.02 22.37
N GLU A 448 -9.67 9.23 22.50
CA GLU A 448 -8.95 10.41 22.98
C GLU A 448 -9.24 10.61 24.46
N LYS A 449 -8.18 10.76 25.28
CA LYS A 449 -8.32 11.11 26.70
C LYS A 449 -8.64 12.58 26.91
#